data_AF-A0A452DN06-F1
#
_entry.id   AF-A0A452DN06-F1
#
_cell.length_a   1.000
_cell.length_b   1.000
_cell.length_c   1.000
_cell.angle_alpha   90.00
_cell.angle_beta   90.00
_cell.angle_gamma   90.00
#
_symmetry.space_group_name_H-M   'P 1'
#
loop_
_entity.id
_entity.type
_entity.pdbx_description
1 polymer ?
#
loop_
_entity_poly.entity_id
_entity_poly.type
_entity_poly.pdbx_seq_one_letter_code
_entity_poly.pdbx_strand_id
1 'polypeptide(L)'
;MAPSRNGMILKPHFHKDWQRRVATWFNQPARKIRRRWPGPLGSRWTRGGGTSARSPCKPTCSGSRSTAPNLSCSPGSPRPPRRETAL
;
A
#
# COMPACT_ATOMS: atom_id res chain seq x y z
N MET A 1 33.07 -1.22 27.44
CA MET A 1 32.20 -1.72 28.53
C MET A 1 32.37 -3.22 28.61
N ALA A 2 32.95 -3.72 29.71
CA ALA A 2 33.05 -5.16 29.94
C ALA A 2 31.80 -5.65 30.70
N PRO A 3 31.30 -6.87 30.44
CA PRO A 3 30.20 -7.44 31.20
C PRO A 3 30.59 -7.52 32.69
N SER A 4 29.78 -6.91 33.56
CA SER A 4 30.08 -6.80 35.00
C SER A 4 29.70 -8.05 35.81
N ARG A 5 28.79 -8.90 35.30
CA ARG A 5 28.29 -10.12 35.97
C ARG A 5 27.72 -11.10 34.94
N ASN A 6 27.11 -12.21 35.41
CA ASN A 6 26.48 -13.28 34.62
C ASN A 6 25.15 -12.84 33.95
N GLY A 7 25.18 -11.73 33.22
CA GLY A 7 24.05 -11.25 32.43
C GLY A 7 23.98 -11.92 31.06
N MET A 8 22.82 -11.85 30.42
CA MET A 8 22.63 -12.38 29.06
C MET A 8 23.52 -11.64 28.06
N ILE A 9 24.24 -12.40 27.24
CA ILE A 9 25.05 -11.85 26.16
C ILE A 9 24.11 -11.44 25.03
N LEU A 10 23.83 -10.14 24.95
CA LEU A 10 23.01 -9.56 23.90
C LEU A 10 23.88 -9.33 22.64
N LYS A 11 23.31 -9.56 21.46
CA LYS A 11 23.91 -9.18 20.17
C LYS A 11 23.14 -7.96 19.59
N PRO A 12 23.30 -6.76 20.17
CA PRO A 12 22.56 -5.59 19.70
C PRO A 12 22.97 -5.22 18.28
N HIS A 13 22.01 -5.17 17.36
CA HIS A 13 22.26 -4.84 15.95
C HIS A 13 22.39 -3.32 15.70
N PHE A 14 23.13 -2.61 16.56
CA PHE A 14 23.39 -1.17 16.47
C PHE A 14 24.77 -0.84 15.89
N HIS A 15 25.32 -1.73 15.05
CA HIS A 15 26.67 -1.59 14.47
C HIS A 15 26.75 -0.67 13.24
N LYS A 16 25.61 -0.31 12.65
CA LYS A 16 25.53 0.62 11.51
C LYS A 16 25.09 2.00 11.99
N ASP A 17 25.15 3.01 11.11
CA ASP A 17 24.63 4.37 11.35
C ASP A 17 23.09 4.38 11.50
N TRP A 18 22.61 3.85 12.63
CA TRP A 18 21.19 3.70 12.95
C TRP A 18 20.55 5.03 13.34
N GLN A 19 21.31 5.91 14.00
CA GLN A 19 20.84 7.22 14.45
C GLN A 19 20.30 8.08 13.29
N ARG A 20 20.95 8.02 12.12
CA ARG A 20 20.51 8.71 10.90
C ARG A 20 19.23 8.12 10.30
N ARG A 21 18.85 6.89 10.67
CA ARG A 21 17.71 6.15 10.10
C ARG A 21 16.57 5.93 11.11
N VAL A 22 16.56 6.70 12.20
CA VAL A 22 15.47 6.64 13.18
C VAL A 22 14.22 7.26 12.55
N ALA A 23 13.25 6.42 12.20
CA ALA A 23 11.94 6.87 11.77
C ALA A 23 11.08 7.21 13.01
N THR A 24 10.74 8.49 13.17
CA THR A 24 9.83 8.94 14.23
C THR A 24 8.39 9.01 13.73
N TRP A 25 7.43 8.89 14.65
CA TRP A 25 6.00 8.81 14.34
C TRP A 25 5.20 10.01 14.84
N PHE A 26 5.85 11.16 15.08
CA PHE A 26 5.18 12.40 15.52
C PHE A 26 4.11 12.91 14.54
N ASN A 27 4.27 12.61 13.25
CA ASN A 27 3.33 12.98 12.20
C ASN A 27 2.14 12.01 12.04
N GLN A 28 2.03 10.97 12.89
CA GLN A 28 0.93 10.01 12.87
C GLN A 28 -0.47 10.65 12.98
N PRO A 29 -0.76 11.59 13.91
CA PRO A 29 -2.06 12.27 13.98
C PRO A 29 -2.38 13.06 12.70
N ALA A 30 -1.42 13.80 12.15
CA ALA A 30 -1.59 14.51 10.88
C ALA A 30 -1.82 13.54 9.71
N ARG A 31 -1.09 12.41 9.67
CA ARG A 31 -1.30 11.35 8.67
C ARG A 31 -2.70 10.72 8.79
N LYS A 32 -3.24 10.58 10.01
CA LYS A 32 -4.61 10.10 10.25
C LYS A 32 -5.66 11.06 9.67
N ILE A 33 -5.49 12.37 9.87
CA ILE A 33 -6.39 13.38 9.30
C ILE A 33 -6.33 13.35 7.77
N ARG A 34 -5.14 13.33 7.15
CA ARG A 34 -4.98 13.26 5.69
C ARG A 34 -5.59 12.00 5.05
N ARG A 35 -5.55 10.86 5.73
CA ARG A 35 -6.18 9.61 5.26
C ARG A 35 -7.70 9.65 5.35
N ARG A 36 -8.25 10.32 6.38
CA ARG A 36 -9.70 10.45 6.60
C ARG A 36 -10.33 11.47 5.65
N TRP A 37 -9.60 12.55 5.38
CA TRP A 37 -10.03 13.64 4.53
C TRP A 37 -9.12 13.68 3.30
N PRO A 38 -9.28 12.72 2.35
CA PRO A 38 -8.68 12.93 1.05
C PRO A 38 -9.27 14.25 0.55
N GLY A 39 -8.42 15.21 0.21
CA GLY A 39 -8.84 16.56 -0.15
C GLY A 39 -9.90 16.55 -1.27
N PRO A 40 -10.37 17.73 -1.70
CA PRO A 40 -11.48 17.85 -2.67
C PRO A 40 -11.32 16.97 -3.92
N LEU A 41 -10.10 16.64 -4.35
CA LEU A 41 -9.85 15.73 -5.47
C LEU A 41 -10.19 14.25 -5.20
N GLY A 42 -10.30 13.77 -3.96
CA GLY A 42 -10.70 12.39 -3.65
C GLY A 42 -12.21 12.20 -3.52
N SER A 43 -12.95 13.26 -3.19
CA SER A 43 -14.41 13.28 -3.05
C SER A 43 -15.16 13.85 -4.26
N ARG A 44 -14.47 14.60 -5.14
CA ARG A 44 -15.10 15.27 -6.30
C ARG A 44 -15.34 14.38 -7.52
N TRP A 45 -14.76 13.18 -7.57
CA TRP A 45 -14.99 12.23 -8.69
C TRP A 45 -16.37 11.56 -8.66
N THR A 46 -17.16 11.72 -7.59
CA THR A 46 -18.51 11.14 -7.46
C THR A 46 -19.62 12.19 -7.68
N ARG A 47 -19.53 13.01 -8.74
CA ARG A 47 -20.65 13.89 -9.16
C ARG A 47 -21.58 13.24 -10.20
N GLY A 48 -21.29 12.04 -10.68
CA GLY A 48 -22.17 11.29 -11.59
C GLY A 48 -22.34 9.85 -11.13
N GLY A 49 -23.46 9.55 -10.47
CA GLY A 49 -24.04 8.20 -10.38
C GLY A 49 -23.22 7.10 -9.69
N GLY A 50 -23.55 6.82 -8.42
CA GLY A 50 -23.75 5.44 -7.96
C GLY A 50 -22.57 4.46 -7.86
N THR A 51 -21.32 4.82 -8.16
CA THR A 51 -20.20 3.91 -7.86
C THR A 51 -19.84 4.03 -6.38
N SER A 52 -20.17 3.00 -5.59
CA SER A 52 -19.73 2.86 -4.20
C SER A 52 -18.24 3.15 -4.05
N ALA A 53 -17.88 4.03 -3.11
CA ALA A 53 -16.49 4.39 -2.81
C ALA A 53 -15.66 3.20 -2.25
N ARG A 54 -16.33 2.07 -1.93
CA ARG A 54 -15.67 0.79 -1.75
C ARG A 54 -15.41 0.22 -3.13
N SER A 55 -14.15 0.28 -3.53
CA SER A 55 -13.48 -0.46 -4.61
C SER A 55 -14.33 -1.47 -5.38
N PRO A 56 -14.14 -1.61 -6.71
CA PRO A 56 -14.81 -2.64 -7.52
C PRO A 56 -14.77 -3.99 -6.82
N CYS A 57 -15.89 -4.73 -6.91
CA CYS A 57 -16.14 -6.01 -6.23
C CYS A 57 -14.84 -6.83 -6.13
N LYS A 58 -14.31 -6.97 -4.92
CA LYS A 58 -13.07 -7.71 -4.69
C LYS A 58 -13.42 -9.20 -4.69
N PRO A 59 -12.75 -10.03 -5.51
CA PRO A 59 -12.96 -11.46 -5.47
C PRO A 59 -12.56 -11.98 -4.08
N THR A 60 -13.37 -12.87 -3.52
CA THR A 60 -13.00 -13.65 -2.35
C THR A 60 -12.00 -14.71 -2.78
N CYS A 61 -10.71 -14.43 -2.61
CA CYS A 61 -9.68 -15.46 -2.74
C CYS A 61 -9.58 -16.20 -1.39
N SER A 62 -9.85 -17.50 -1.35
CA SER A 62 -9.43 -18.33 -0.22
C SER A 62 -7.90 -18.23 -0.13
N GLY A 63 -7.37 -17.97 1.06
CA GLY A 63 -5.92 -17.91 1.33
C GLY A 63 -5.21 -19.27 1.21
N SER A 64 -5.66 -20.12 0.30
CA SER A 64 -5.04 -21.39 -0.07
C SER A 64 -3.81 -21.08 -0.91
N ARG A 65 -2.65 -21.31 -0.31
CA ARG A 65 -1.35 -21.48 -0.99
C ARG A 65 -1.56 -22.34 -2.24
N SER A 66 -1.70 -21.70 -3.40
CA SER A 66 -2.14 -22.37 -4.62
C SER A 66 -0.94 -22.99 -5.30
N THR A 67 -0.81 -24.31 -5.19
CA THR A 67 -0.24 -25.11 -6.26
C THR A 67 -1.29 -25.09 -7.37
N ALA A 68 -1.07 -24.28 -8.40
CA ALA A 68 -2.00 -24.12 -9.51
C ALA A 68 -2.12 -25.44 -10.32
N PRO A 69 -3.27 -25.63 -11.00
CA PRO A 69 -3.12 -25.66 -12.45
C PRO A 69 -4.11 -24.72 -13.16
N ASN A 70 -3.53 -24.01 -14.14
CA ASN A 70 -4.11 -23.43 -15.36
C ASN A 70 -5.64 -23.32 -15.47
N LEU A 71 -6.13 -22.07 -15.45
CA LEU A 71 -7.28 -21.67 -16.25
C LEU A 71 -6.86 -20.47 -17.12
N SER A 72 -6.85 -20.73 -18.42
CA SER A 72 -6.53 -19.82 -19.51
C SER A 72 -7.51 -18.65 -19.61
N CYS A 73 -7.03 -17.41 -19.46
CA CYS A 73 -7.77 -16.21 -19.87
C CYS A 73 -7.53 -15.96 -21.37
N SER A 74 -8.57 -16.04 -22.19
CA SER A 74 -8.49 -15.65 -23.61
C SER A 74 -8.49 -14.11 -23.75
N PRO A 75 -7.60 -13.51 -24.57
CA PRO A 75 -7.56 -12.06 -24.75
C PRO A 75 -8.51 -11.64 -25.87
N GLY A 76 -9.63 -11.01 -25.52
CA GLY A 76 -10.60 -10.51 -26.49
C GLY A 76 -11.29 -9.25 -25.99
N SER A 77 -10.60 -8.12 -26.01
CA SER A 77 -11.26 -6.81 -25.93
C SER A 77 -10.46 -5.78 -26.73
N PRO A 78 -11.06 -5.11 -27.72
CA PRO A 78 -10.35 -4.17 -28.59
C PRO A 78 -9.96 -2.91 -27.82
N ARG A 79 -8.75 -2.41 -28.09
CA ARG A 79 -8.25 -1.15 -27.53
C ARG A 79 -9.04 0.02 -28.13
N PRO A 80 -9.50 1.02 -27.33
CA PRO A 80 -10.10 2.22 -27.90
C PRO A 80 -9.04 3.05 -28.64
N PRO A 81 -9.41 3.72 -29.75
CA PRO A 81 -8.47 4.49 -30.56
C PRO A 81 -7.96 5.71 -29.80
N ARG A 82 -6.66 5.98 -30.02
CA ARG A 82 -5.90 7.10 -29.48
C ARG A 82 -6.48 8.40 -30.07
N ARG A 83 -7.02 9.29 -29.24
CA ARG A 83 -7.41 10.64 -29.70
C ARG A 83 -6.14 11.41 -30.06
N GLU A 84 -5.88 11.58 -31.36
CA GLU A 84 -4.99 12.61 -31.86
C GLU A 84 -5.62 13.97 -31.58
N THR A 85 -4.92 14.79 -30.80
CA THR A 85 -5.20 16.22 -30.69
C THR A 85 -4.65 16.91 -31.93
N ALA A 86 -5.53 17.40 -32.79
CA ALA A 86 -5.21 18.31 -33.88
C ALA A 86 -4.68 19.64 -33.29
N LEU A 87 -3.67 20.19 -33.97
CA LEU A 87 -2.98 21.45 -33.69
C LEU A 87 -3.90 22.66 -33.87
#